data_AF-A0AAJ0CX26-F1
#
_entry.id   AF-A0AAJ0CX26-F1
#
_cell.length_a   1.000
_cell.length_b   1.000
_cell.length_c   1.000
_cell.angle_alpha   90.00
_cell.angle_beta   90.00
_cell.angle_gamma   90.00
#
_symmetry.space_group_name_H-M   'P 1'
#
loop_
_entity.id
_entity.type
_entity.pdbx_description
1 polymer ?
#
loop_
_entity_poly.entity_id
_entity_poly.type
_entity_poly.pdbx_seq_one_letter_code
_entity_poly.pdbx_strand_id
1 'polypeptide(L)'
;MANLALTYSKQGQWEEAEKLQIQVMRTSKTKLRANHPDTLTSIANLASIYLKQGRWEEAKKLQIQVMQTSKIKLRANHPDTLTSMANLASTYWKQGQWEEAKKLQIQVIQTSKIKLGANYPDTLTSIANLASIYSKQGQWEKAKKLEIQVI
;
A
#
# COMPACT_ATOMS: atom_id res chain seq x y z
N MET A 1 -0.86 -19.09 9.37
CA MET A 1 -1.11 -19.15 7.91
C MET A 1 -0.52 -17.97 7.15
N ALA A 2 -0.68 -16.71 7.59
CA ALA A 2 -0.08 -15.55 6.90
C ALA A 2 1.45 -15.67 6.67
N ASN A 3 2.18 -16.27 7.62
CA ASN A 3 3.62 -16.50 7.49
C ASN A 3 4.00 -17.52 6.40
N LEU A 4 3.12 -18.46 6.08
CA LEU A 4 3.39 -19.49 5.07
C LEU A 4 3.17 -18.95 3.65
N ALA A 5 2.14 -18.12 3.43
CA ALA A 5 1.92 -17.46 2.13
C ALA A 5 3.07 -16.48 1.78
N LEU A 6 3.62 -15.79 2.79
CA LEU A 6 4.81 -14.95 2.63
C LEU A 6 6.04 -15.80 2.29
N THR A 7 6.17 -16.99 2.87
CA THR A 7 7.29 -17.91 2.59
C THR A 7 7.23 -18.42 1.16
N TYR A 8 6.08 -18.88 0.69
CA TYR A 8 5.88 -19.29 -0.71
C TYR A 8 6.15 -18.14 -1.69
N SER A 9 5.68 -16.93 -1.38
CA SER A 9 6.00 -15.74 -2.18
C SER A 9 7.50 -15.48 -2.29
N LYS A 10 8.25 -15.63 -1.18
CA LYS A 10 9.71 -15.45 -1.18
C LYS A 10 10.44 -16.52 -2.00
N GLN A 11 9.85 -17.70 -2.17
CA GLN A 11 10.37 -18.81 -2.96
C GLN A 11 9.92 -18.76 -4.43
N GLY A 12 9.17 -17.74 -4.84
CA GLY A 12 8.63 -17.63 -6.20
C GLY A 12 7.41 -18.52 -6.49
N GLN A 13 6.89 -19.20 -5.46
CA GLN A 13 5.69 -20.05 -5.53
C GLN A 13 4.42 -19.19 -5.39
N TRP A 14 4.18 -18.35 -6.41
CA TRP A 14 3.14 -17.33 -6.37
C TRP A 14 1.72 -17.91 -6.39
N GLU A 15 1.51 -19.05 -7.05
CA GLU A 15 0.19 -19.68 -7.16
C GLU A 15 -0.24 -20.31 -5.83
N GLU A 16 0.69 -20.99 -5.15
CA GLU A 16 0.49 -21.56 -3.81
C GLU A 16 0.26 -20.46 -2.77
N ALA A 17 1.05 -19.38 -2.85
CA ALA A 17 0.87 -18.22 -2.00
C ALA A 17 -0.53 -17.59 -2.19
N GLU A 18 -0.97 -17.42 -3.43
CA GLU A 18 -2.30 -16.90 -3.76
C GLU A 18 -3.41 -17.79 -3.22
N LYS A 19 -3.38 -19.10 -3.52
CA LYS A 19 -4.39 -20.06 -3.05
C LYS A 19 -4.54 -20.02 -1.54
N LEU A 20 -3.42 -20.07 -0.81
CA LEU A 20 -3.42 -20.01 0.64
C LEU A 20 -3.94 -18.66 1.14
N GLN A 21 -3.53 -17.55 0.53
CA GLN A 21 -3.95 -16.22 0.95
C GLN A 21 -5.45 -15.96 0.68
N ILE A 22 -6.00 -16.50 -0.40
CA ILE A 22 -7.45 -16.49 -0.67
C ILE A 22 -8.20 -17.26 0.42
N GLN A 23 -7.70 -18.42 0.84
CA GLN A 23 -8.30 -19.20 1.92
C GLN A 23 -8.30 -18.40 3.24
N VAL A 24 -7.15 -17.80 3.60
CA VAL A 24 -7.02 -16.93 4.78
C VAL A 24 -8.04 -15.79 4.72
N MET A 25 -8.12 -15.08 3.59
CA MET A 25 -9.07 -13.98 3.41
C MET A 25 -10.52 -14.43 3.57
N ARG A 26 -10.91 -15.56 2.99
CA ARG A 26 -12.26 -16.12 3.11
C ARG A 26 -12.58 -16.48 4.56
N THR A 27 -11.68 -17.19 5.24
CA THR A 27 -11.87 -17.57 6.64
C THR A 27 -11.98 -16.35 7.55
N SER A 28 -11.13 -15.33 7.38
CA SER A 28 -11.22 -14.09 8.17
C SER A 28 -12.52 -13.34 7.89
N LYS A 29 -12.97 -13.23 6.62
CA LYS A 29 -14.27 -12.64 6.29
C LYS A 29 -15.44 -13.34 6.98
N THR A 30 -15.44 -14.67 7.03
CA THR A 30 -16.49 -15.46 7.69
C THR A 30 -16.45 -15.32 9.20
N LYS A 31 -15.26 -15.41 9.82
CA LYS A 31 -15.12 -15.43 11.29
C LYS A 31 -15.17 -14.04 11.94
N LEU A 32 -14.57 -13.05 11.29
CA LEU A 32 -14.30 -11.72 11.87
C LEU A 32 -15.11 -10.60 11.21
N ARG A 33 -15.80 -10.88 10.10
CA ARG A 33 -16.47 -9.92 9.21
C ARG A 33 -15.50 -9.15 8.31
N ALA A 34 -16.05 -8.55 7.25
CA ALA A 34 -15.28 -7.91 6.17
C ALA A 34 -14.47 -6.68 6.59
N ASN A 35 -14.83 -6.04 7.69
CA ASN A 35 -14.25 -4.78 8.16
C ASN A 35 -13.29 -4.95 9.35
N HIS A 36 -13.02 -6.18 9.79
CA HIS A 36 -12.07 -6.45 10.86
C HIS A 36 -10.63 -6.19 10.40
N PRO A 37 -9.75 -5.63 11.25
CA PRO A 37 -8.35 -5.37 10.91
C PRO A 37 -7.64 -6.57 10.29
N ASP A 38 -7.74 -7.76 10.89
CA ASP A 38 -7.13 -8.99 10.33
C ASP A 38 -7.67 -9.37 8.95
N THR A 39 -8.96 -9.11 8.70
CA THR A 39 -9.56 -9.32 7.38
C THR A 39 -8.97 -8.31 6.38
N LEU A 40 -8.82 -7.05 6.75
CA LEU A 40 -8.23 -6.02 5.90
C LEU A 40 -6.75 -6.32 5.59
N THR A 41 -5.98 -6.75 6.59
CA THR A 41 -4.60 -7.22 6.42
C THR A 41 -4.54 -8.41 5.45
N SER A 42 -5.45 -9.37 5.58
CA SER A 42 -5.49 -10.51 4.66
C SER A 42 -5.79 -10.12 3.20
N ILE A 43 -6.63 -9.10 3.00
CA ILE A 43 -6.94 -8.54 1.67
C ILE A 43 -5.73 -7.79 1.12
N ALA A 44 -5.05 -6.99 1.95
CA ALA A 44 -3.86 -6.25 1.55
C ALA A 44 -2.71 -7.19 1.13
N ASN A 45 -2.54 -8.31 1.85
CA ASN A 45 -1.55 -9.34 1.49
C ASN A 45 -1.89 -9.99 0.14
N LEU A 46 -3.15 -10.31 -0.13
CA LEU A 46 -3.57 -10.83 -1.42
C LEU A 46 -3.29 -9.83 -2.56
N ALA A 47 -3.54 -8.54 -2.32
CA ALA A 47 -3.21 -7.49 -3.28
C ALA A 47 -1.69 -7.41 -3.56
N SER A 48 -0.85 -7.61 -2.55
CA SER A 48 0.61 -7.65 -2.70
C SER A 48 1.06 -8.82 -3.57
N ILE A 49 0.45 -10.00 -3.41
CA ILE A 49 0.71 -11.17 -4.26
C ILE A 49 0.35 -10.85 -5.72
N TYR A 50 -0.83 -10.27 -5.97
CA TYR A 50 -1.23 -9.85 -7.31
C TYR A 50 -0.26 -8.83 -7.93
N LEU A 51 0.24 -7.86 -7.15
CA LEU A 51 1.27 -6.92 -7.63
C LEU A 51 2.53 -7.64 -8.09
N LYS A 52 3.00 -8.63 -7.33
CA LYS A 52 4.21 -9.40 -7.65
C LYS A 52 4.02 -10.28 -8.88
N GLN A 53 2.80 -10.75 -9.14
CA GLN A 53 2.43 -11.46 -10.37
C GLN A 53 2.16 -10.52 -11.58
N GLY A 54 2.25 -9.20 -11.42
CA GLY A 54 1.93 -8.23 -12.49
C GLY A 54 0.43 -7.98 -12.70
N ARG A 55 -0.43 -8.54 -11.84
CA ARG A 55 -1.90 -8.42 -11.88
C ARG A 55 -2.37 -7.14 -11.18
N TRP A 56 -2.02 -6.00 -11.78
CA TRP A 56 -2.19 -4.69 -11.14
C TRP A 56 -3.65 -4.27 -10.97
N GLU A 57 -4.55 -4.66 -11.87
CA GLU A 57 -5.98 -4.32 -11.77
C GLU A 57 -6.66 -5.03 -10.60
N GLU A 58 -6.39 -6.31 -10.39
CA GLU A 58 -6.90 -7.03 -9.22
C GLU A 58 -6.31 -6.48 -7.92
N ALA A 59 -5.01 -6.18 -7.89
CA ALA A 59 -4.38 -5.55 -6.74
C ALA A 59 -5.03 -4.20 -6.39
N LYS A 60 -5.23 -3.33 -7.40
CA LYS A 60 -5.85 -2.02 -7.23
C LYS A 60 -7.24 -2.13 -6.63
N LYS A 61 -8.09 -3.03 -7.15
CA LYS A 61 -9.46 -3.25 -6.63
C LYS A 61 -9.44 -3.59 -5.13
N LEU A 62 -8.57 -4.50 -4.73
CA LEU A 62 -8.44 -4.91 -3.33
C LEU A 62 -7.89 -3.77 -2.44
N GLN A 63 -6.90 -3.01 -2.92
CA GLN A 63 -6.33 -1.89 -2.18
C GLN A 63 -7.33 -0.73 -2.00
N ILE A 64 -8.14 -0.42 -3.02
CA ILE A 64 -9.23 0.57 -2.90
C ILE A 64 -10.21 0.13 -1.81
N GLN A 65 -10.62 -1.15 -1.80
CA GLN A 65 -11.50 -1.69 -0.77
C GLN A 65 -10.90 -1.52 0.63
N VAL A 66 -9.63 -1.90 0.82
CA VAL A 66 -8.94 -1.78 2.12
C VAL A 66 -8.84 -0.32 2.55
N MET A 67 -8.44 0.58 1.64
CA MET A 67 -8.32 2.01 1.93
C MET A 67 -9.66 2.62 2.34
N GLN A 68 -10.73 2.38 1.59
CA GLN A 68 -12.06 2.93 1.89
C GLN A 68 -12.58 2.42 3.23
N THR A 69 -12.44 1.12 3.49
CA THR A 69 -12.89 0.52 4.76
C THR A 69 -12.10 1.07 5.94
N SER A 70 -10.77 1.17 5.81
CA SER A 70 -9.89 1.73 6.85
C SER A 70 -10.19 3.20 7.11
N LYS A 71 -10.44 4.01 6.07
CA LYS A 71 -10.89 5.41 6.21
C LYS A 71 -12.16 5.54 7.04
N ILE A 72 -13.15 4.67 6.82
CA ILE A 72 -14.43 4.70 7.55
C ILE A 72 -14.24 4.24 9.00
N LYS A 73 -13.44 3.20 9.24
CA LYS A 73 -13.33 2.55 10.56
C LYS A 73 -12.29 3.17 11.48
N LEU A 74 -11.13 3.52 10.92
CA LEU A 74 -9.96 3.96 11.66
C LEU A 74 -9.70 5.46 11.50
N ARG A 75 -10.41 6.11 10.57
CA ARG A 75 -10.20 7.49 10.10
C ARG A 75 -8.97 7.62 9.20
N ALA A 76 -8.89 8.74 8.49
CA ALA A 76 -7.86 9.00 7.47
C ALA A 76 -6.43 9.09 8.04
N ASN A 77 -6.28 9.33 9.33
CA ASN A 77 -5.00 9.56 9.99
C ASN A 77 -4.42 8.34 10.74
N HIS A 78 -5.11 7.20 10.69
CA HIS A 78 -4.61 5.98 11.31
C HIS A 78 -3.46 5.36 10.49
N PRO A 79 -2.41 4.81 11.12
CA PRO A 79 -1.28 4.17 10.43
C PRO A 79 -1.69 3.14 9.37
N ASP A 80 -2.65 2.26 9.67
CA ASP A 80 -3.15 1.27 8.70
C ASP A 80 -3.82 1.91 7.49
N THR A 81 -4.58 3.00 7.69
CA THR A 81 -5.19 3.76 6.60
C THR A 81 -4.09 4.40 5.74
N LEU A 82 -3.07 4.99 6.35
CA LEU A 82 -1.94 5.60 5.64
C LEU A 82 -1.14 4.56 4.84
N THR A 83 -0.89 3.39 5.43
CA THR A 83 -0.24 2.25 4.76
C THR A 83 -1.04 1.79 3.55
N SER A 84 -2.36 1.64 3.68
CA SER A 84 -3.23 1.25 2.57
C SER A 84 -3.24 2.29 1.43
N MET A 85 -3.19 3.58 1.77
CA MET A 85 -3.08 4.68 0.80
C MET A 85 -1.73 4.66 0.08
N ALA A 86 -0.63 4.42 0.79
CA ALA A 86 0.71 4.32 0.21
C ALA A 86 0.83 3.12 -0.74
N ASN A 87 0.25 1.97 -0.36
CA ASN A 87 0.21 0.79 -1.23
C ASN A 87 -0.58 1.05 -2.52
N LEU A 88 -1.74 1.72 -2.42
CA LEU A 88 -2.52 2.11 -3.59
C LEU A 88 -1.77 3.12 -4.48
N ALA A 89 -1.07 4.09 -3.88
CA ALA A 89 -0.21 5.02 -4.62
C ALA A 89 0.90 4.30 -5.40
N SER A 90 1.56 3.31 -4.78
CA SER A 90 2.57 2.50 -5.46
C SER A 90 1.98 1.73 -6.65
N THR A 91 0.76 1.21 -6.54
CA THR A 91 0.08 0.54 -7.65
C THR A 91 -0.23 1.49 -8.78
N TYR A 92 -0.78 2.67 -8.47
CA TYR A 92 -1.00 3.72 -9.48
C TYR A 92 0.28 4.10 -10.21
N TRP A 93 1.38 4.26 -9.48
CA TRP A 93 2.68 4.54 -10.09
C TRP A 93 3.14 3.44 -11.05
N LYS A 94 3.01 2.16 -10.65
CA LYS A 94 3.34 1.01 -11.52
C LYS A 94 2.48 0.94 -12.78
N GLN A 95 1.25 1.42 -12.72
CA GLN A 95 0.33 1.50 -13.86
C GLN A 95 0.51 2.77 -14.73
N GLY A 96 1.46 3.66 -14.41
CA GLY A 96 1.62 4.92 -15.12
C GLY A 96 0.60 6.01 -14.72
N GLN A 97 -0.25 5.76 -13.73
CA GLN A 97 -1.24 6.70 -13.21
C GLN A 97 -0.60 7.66 -12.19
N TRP A 98 0.31 8.51 -12.69
CA TRP A 98 1.21 9.29 -11.83
C TRP A 98 0.52 10.39 -11.03
N GLU A 99 -0.54 11.01 -11.55
CA GLU A 99 -1.26 12.06 -10.82
C GLU A 99 -2.07 11.49 -9.64
N GLU A 100 -2.70 10.32 -9.81
CA GLU A 100 -3.39 9.60 -8.74
C GLU A 100 -2.40 9.15 -7.66
N ALA A 101 -1.25 8.59 -8.08
CA ALA A 101 -0.17 8.21 -7.17
C ALA A 101 0.31 9.41 -6.35
N LYS A 102 0.61 10.53 -7.03
CA LYS A 102 1.08 11.77 -6.41
C LYS A 102 0.07 12.33 -5.41
N LYS A 103 -1.21 12.40 -5.78
CA LYS A 103 -2.27 12.92 -4.90
C LYS A 103 -2.36 12.11 -3.61
N LEU A 104 -2.37 10.78 -3.71
CA LEU A 104 -2.36 9.92 -2.52
C LEU A 104 -1.08 10.10 -1.71
N GLN A 105 0.07 10.17 -2.38
CA GLN A 105 1.35 10.25 -1.69
C GLN A 105 1.50 11.56 -0.89
N ILE A 106 1.04 12.69 -1.43
CA ILE A 106 1.00 13.98 -0.73
C ILE A 106 0.13 13.88 0.53
N GLN A 107 -1.06 13.28 0.42
CA GLN A 107 -1.95 13.10 1.57
C GLN A 107 -1.31 12.25 2.68
N VAL A 108 -0.63 11.15 2.30
CA VAL A 108 0.09 10.29 3.26
C VAL A 108 1.23 11.05 3.93
N ILE A 109 2.05 11.80 3.18
CA ILE A 109 3.16 12.57 3.74
C ILE A 109 2.66 13.63 4.73
N GLN A 110 1.66 14.43 4.35
CA GLN A 110 1.13 15.49 5.22
C GLN A 110 0.60 14.92 6.53
N THR A 111 -0.17 13.83 6.45
CA THR A 111 -0.80 13.23 7.62
C THR A 111 0.22 12.52 8.51
N SER A 112 1.14 11.76 7.92
CA SER A 112 2.17 11.02 8.67
C SER A 112 3.20 11.95 9.32
N LYS A 113 3.60 13.05 8.67
CA LYS A 113 4.46 14.09 9.29
C LYS A 113 3.85 14.64 10.58
N ILE A 114 2.55 14.90 10.59
CA ILE A 114 1.84 15.44 11.77
C ILE A 114 1.70 14.38 12.87
N LYS A 115 1.49 13.11 12.51
CA LYS A 115 1.12 12.05 13.47
C LYS A 115 2.29 11.23 13.99
N LEU A 116 3.24 10.94 13.13
CA LEU A 116 4.36 10.02 13.37
C LEU A 116 5.70 10.75 13.37
N GLY A 117 5.75 11.97 12.84
CA GLY A 117 6.97 12.76 12.66
C GLY A 117 7.56 12.58 11.26
N ALA A 118 8.40 13.53 10.85
CA ALA A 118 8.99 13.54 9.51
C ALA A 118 9.96 12.37 9.25
N ASN A 119 10.58 11.85 10.32
CA ASN A 119 11.61 10.81 10.24
C ASN A 119 11.04 9.40 10.40
N TYR A 120 9.73 9.24 10.47
CA TYR A 120 9.11 7.93 10.60
C TYR A 120 9.31 7.13 9.28
N PRO A 121 9.66 5.83 9.32
CA PRO A 121 9.98 5.05 8.12
C PRO A 121 8.93 5.12 7.00
N ASP A 122 7.64 5.08 7.36
CA ASP A 122 6.55 5.15 6.37
C ASP A 122 6.44 6.54 5.73
N THR A 123 6.75 7.60 6.49
CA THR A 123 6.82 8.97 5.99
C THR A 123 7.98 9.14 5.02
N LEU A 124 9.16 8.60 5.36
CA LEU A 124 10.33 8.65 4.50
C LEU A 124 10.12 7.86 3.19
N THR A 125 9.57 6.65 3.29
CA THR A 125 9.20 5.82 2.12
C THR A 125 8.23 6.58 1.21
N SER A 126 7.26 7.24 1.82
CA SER A 126 6.28 8.07 1.13
C SER A 126 6.91 9.28 0.42
N ILE A 127 7.86 9.96 1.06
CA ILE A 127 8.62 11.08 0.47
C ILE A 127 9.46 10.59 -0.72
N ALA A 128 10.16 9.46 -0.57
CA ALA A 128 10.97 8.86 -1.63
C ALA A 128 10.12 8.49 -2.86
N ASN A 129 8.93 7.91 -2.65
CA ASN A 129 7.99 7.61 -3.73
C ASN A 129 7.54 8.89 -4.46
N LEU A 130 7.26 9.96 -3.72
CA LEU A 130 6.88 11.25 -4.33
C LEU A 130 8.05 11.88 -5.12
N ALA A 131 9.27 11.77 -4.62
CA ALA A 131 10.46 12.22 -5.33
C ALA A 131 10.63 11.47 -6.66
N SER A 132 10.47 10.15 -6.65
CA SER A 132 10.49 9.31 -7.85
C SER A 132 9.42 9.72 -8.88
N ILE A 133 8.20 10.03 -8.42
CA ILE A 133 7.14 10.56 -9.30
C ILE A 133 7.57 11.88 -9.95
N TYR A 134 8.10 12.83 -9.18
CA TYR A 134 8.57 14.10 -9.75
C TYR A 134 9.71 13.92 -10.75
N SER A 135 10.68 13.06 -10.45
CA SER A 135 11.79 12.73 -11.37
C SER A 135 11.27 12.16 -12.69
N LYS A 136 10.29 11.24 -12.65
CA LYS A 136 9.67 10.68 -13.87
C LYS A 136 8.89 11.71 -14.68
N GLN A 137 8.40 12.77 -14.03
CA GLN A 137 7.72 13.90 -14.69
C GLN A 137 8.69 15.03 -15.11
N GLY A 138 10.02 14.84 -14.99
CA GLY A 138 11.01 15.87 -15.31
C GLY A 138 11.07 17.04 -14.33
N GLN A 139 10.41 16.93 -13.16
CA GLN A 139 10.38 17.97 -12.12
C GLN A 139 11.55 17.80 -11.13
N TRP A 140 12.77 17.80 -11.66
CA TRP A 140 14.01 17.48 -10.93
C TRP A 140 14.23 18.33 -9.67
N GLU A 141 13.93 19.62 -9.72
CA GLU A 141 14.07 20.52 -8.56
C GLU A 141 13.16 20.12 -7.39
N LYS A 142 11.94 19.64 -7.69
CA LYS A 142 11.02 19.16 -6.64
C LYS A 142 11.46 17.81 -6.09
N ALA A 143 11.94 16.92 -6.95
CA ALA A 143 12.48 15.63 -6.53
C ALA A 143 13.68 15.81 -5.59
N LYS A 144 14.67 16.64 -5.97
CA LYS A 144 15.85 16.92 -5.15
C LYS A 144 15.50 17.49 -3.77
N LYS A 145 14.53 18.40 -3.68
CA LYS A 145 14.04 18.94 -2.40
C LYS A 145 13.43 17.89 -1.48
N LEU A 146 12.83 16.84 -2.04
CA LEU A 146 12.28 15.73 -1.28
C LEU A 146 13.36 14.70 -0.92
N GLU A 147 14.31 14.42 -1.82
CA GLU A 147 15.43 13.52 -1.57
C GLU A 147 16.30 13.99 -0.39
N ILE A 148 16.50 15.30 -0.24
CA ILE A 148 17.23 15.85 0.93
C ILE A 148 16.51 15.54 2.26
N GLN A 149 15.19 15.32 2.25
CA GLN A 149 14.43 15.00 3.46
C GLN A 149 14.50 13.51 3.85
N VAL A 150 15.04 12.65 2.98
CA VAL A 150 15.17 11.20 3.23
C VAL A 150 16.61 10.74 3.45
N ILE A 151 17.56 11.67 3.52
CA ILE A 151 18.99 11.48 3.86
C ILE A 151 19.19 11.84 5.33
#